data_AF-A0A3T1AU16-F1
#
_entry.id   AF-A0A3T1AU16-F1
#
_cell.length_a   1.000
_cell.length_b   1.000
_cell.length_c   1.000
_cell.angle_alpha   90.00
_cell.angle_beta   90.00
_cell.angle_gamma   90.00
#
_symmetry.space_group_name_H-M   'P 1'
#
loop_
_entity.id
_entity.type
_entity.pdbx_description
1 polymer ?
#
loop_
_entity_poly.entity_id
_entity_poly.type
_entity_poly.pdbx_seq_one_letter_code
_entity_poly.pdbx_strand_id
1 'polypeptide(L)'
;MIAGGDPRTAVTELVAAVETDGLADPADAGYALMLAAELTEKQGDLPPALGLVERAIESYRLVEAAADGFARARRGELLSRLGRQDEAMAVFSALRPRLAREPDAASYLAEALEECGESEVAEQWLTAALNTVLDRPETVDRAVLANGLLQNRRRIRRELEMPVDEFDEFADRIRASSKTTKGGGAGRTATNDAAGSSQGVMYWPHAEYDKVLLRWPAFADVYGHTWDDHRADLEKALSVWTESGQSGFRLHPGEADGLAEHVTRHGGDPMDADVRAGYARQLESHGPGAVWPPGRNDACWCGSGAKYKKCCLPRSR
;
A
#
# COMPACT_ATOMS: atom_id res chain seq x y z
N MET A 1 -8.23 11.68 21.08
CA MET A 1 -7.75 12.17 22.38
C MET A 1 -7.41 10.97 23.26
N ILE A 2 -6.38 10.23 22.85
CA ILE A 2 -5.28 10.00 23.78
C ILE A 2 -4.49 11.31 23.73
N ALA A 3 -4.04 11.77 24.88
CA ALA A 3 -3.41 13.07 25.06
C ALA A 3 -2.22 13.23 24.11
N GLY A 4 -2.02 14.44 23.60
CA GLY A 4 -0.87 14.78 22.77
C GLY A 4 0.44 14.55 23.53
N GLY A 5 1.15 13.48 23.18
CA GLY A 5 2.57 13.39 23.45
C GLY A 5 3.30 14.40 22.57
N ASP A 6 4.35 15.01 23.11
CA ASP A 6 5.21 15.93 22.37
C ASP A 6 5.90 15.16 21.22
N PRO A 7 5.72 15.56 19.94
CA PRO A 7 6.42 14.95 18.80
C PRO A 7 7.94 14.87 19.00
N ARG A 8 8.52 15.78 19.78
CA ARG A 8 9.96 15.76 20.12
C ARG A 8 10.35 14.58 20.99
N THR A 9 9.48 14.19 21.92
CA THR A 9 9.68 13.02 22.77
C THR A 9 9.69 11.76 21.92
N ALA A 10 8.71 11.61 21.01
CA ALA A 10 8.64 10.46 20.11
C ALA A 10 9.89 10.34 19.22
N VAL A 11 10.38 11.45 18.65
CA VAL A 11 11.65 11.48 17.89
C VAL A 11 12.81 11.00 18.77
N THR A 12 12.92 11.50 20.00
CA THR A 12 13.99 11.13 20.92
C THR A 12 13.95 9.65 21.28
N GLU A 13 12.76 9.10 21.53
CA GLU A 13 12.56 7.68 21.85
C GLU A 13 12.94 6.78 20.67
N LEU A 14 12.51 7.12 19.45
CA LEU A 14 12.86 6.37 18.24
C LEU A 14 14.37 6.35 17.99
N VAL A 15 15.02 7.52 18.09
CA VAL A 15 16.47 7.64 17.87
C VAL A 15 17.25 6.89 18.96
N ALA A 16 16.84 7.01 20.22
CA ALA A 16 17.47 6.29 21.32
C ALA A 16 17.31 4.78 21.19
N ALA A 17 16.13 4.29 20.76
CA ALA A 17 15.90 2.87 20.52
C ALA A 17 16.84 2.31 19.43
N VAL A 18 17.09 3.08 18.37
CA VAL A 18 18.06 2.71 17.33
C VAL A 18 19.49 2.73 17.88
N GLU A 19 19.87 3.75 18.65
CA GLU A 19 21.24 3.91 19.16
C GLU A 19 21.63 2.92 20.25
N THR A 20 20.63 2.35 20.94
CA THR A 20 20.84 1.39 22.03
C THR A 20 20.54 -0.05 21.64
N ASP A 21 20.33 -0.32 20.35
CA ASP A 21 19.83 -1.62 19.83
C ASP A 21 18.57 -2.11 20.59
N GLY A 22 17.73 -1.17 21.02
CA GLY A 22 16.52 -1.40 21.81
C GLY A 22 15.27 -1.70 20.97
N LEU A 23 15.42 -1.84 19.65
CA LEU A 23 14.33 -2.25 18.76
C LEU A 23 14.03 -3.74 18.92
N ALA A 24 12.76 -4.11 18.73
CA ALA A 24 12.35 -5.51 18.74
C ALA A 24 13.00 -6.31 17.60
N ASP A 25 13.15 -5.67 16.43
CA ASP A 25 13.92 -6.17 15.29
C ASP A 25 14.98 -5.12 14.89
N PRO A 26 16.29 -5.44 14.94
CA PRO A 26 17.34 -4.55 14.47
C PRO A 26 17.20 -4.16 12.99
N ALA A 27 16.53 -4.97 12.16
CA ALA A 27 16.25 -4.65 10.77
C ALA A 27 15.33 -3.42 10.61
N ASP A 28 14.52 -3.11 11.63
CA ASP A 28 13.61 -1.97 11.62
C ASP A 28 14.31 -0.62 11.86
N ALA A 29 15.62 -0.60 12.09
CA ALA A 29 16.37 0.63 12.38
C ALA A 29 16.20 1.70 11.29
N GLY A 30 16.26 1.31 10.02
CA GLY A 30 16.03 2.22 8.89
C GLY A 30 14.61 2.82 8.91
N TYR A 31 13.61 2.00 9.21
CA TYR A 31 12.21 2.43 9.27
C TYR A 31 11.96 3.39 10.45
N ALA A 32 12.48 3.06 11.64
CA ALA A 32 12.38 3.91 12.82
C ALA A 32 13.01 5.30 12.58
N LEU A 33 14.16 5.35 11.90
CA LEU A 33 14.83 6.60 11.53
C LEU A 33 14.04 7.40 10.48
N MET A 34 13.38 6.74 9.52
CA MET A 34 12.48 7.42 8.57
C MET A 34 11.28 8.06 9.26
N LEU A 35 10.66 7.35 10.21
CA LEU A 35 9.54 7.89 11.00
C LEU A 35 9.99 9.07 11.87
N ALA A 36 11.16 8.97 12.51
CA ALA A 36 11.73 10.06 13.27
C ALA A 36 11.98 11.29 12.37
N ALA A 37 12.53 11.09 11.17
CA ALA A 37 12.76 12.15 10.19
C ALA A 37 11.45 12.87 9.79
N GLU A 38 10.38 12.12 9.50
CA GLU A 38 9.08 12.70 9.16
C GLU A 38 8.48 13.53 10.31
N LEU A 39 8.59 13.05 11.55
CA LEU A 39 8.13 13.78 12.73
C LEU A 39 8.96 15.06 12.96
N THR A 40 10.26 15.03 12.69
CA THR A 40 11.14 16.21 12.75
C THR A 40 10.82 17.20 11.64
N GLU A 41 10.57 16.72 10.42
CA GLU A 41 10.19 17.56 9.28
C GLU A 41 8.86 18.28 9.51
N LYS A 42 7.85 17.60 10.08
CA LYS A 42 6.56 18.19 10.46
C LYS A 42 6.68 19.31 11.49
N GLN A 43 7.78 19.37 12.24
CA GLN A 43 8.09 20.46 13.16
C GLN A 43 8.81 21.64 12.49
N GLY A 44 9.18 21.51 11.20
CA GLY A 44 9.89 22.51 10.42
C GLY A 44 11.41 22.38 10.44
N ASP A 45 11.96 21.40 11.15
CA ASP A 45 13.41 21.22 11.34
C ASP A 45 14.02 20.36 10.21
N LEU A 46 14.16 20.94 9.02
CA LEU A 46 14.62 20.21 7.82
C LEU A 46 16.06 19.66 7.90
N PRO A 47 17.08 20.39 8.40
CA PRO A 47 18.43 19.84 8.46
C PRO A 47 18.57 18.63 9.40
N PRO A 48 17.99 18.62 10.61
CA PRO A 48 17.94 17.42 11.44
C PRO A 48 17.18 16.26 10.80
N ALA A 49 16.05 16.53 10.13
CA ALA A 49 15.31 15.51 9.39
C ALA A 49 16.17 14.87 8.28
N LEU A 50 16.93 15.69 7.53
CA LEU A 50 17.87 15.20 6.50
C LEU A 50 18.94 14.28 7.11
N GLY A 51 19.52 14.65 8.26
CA GLY A 51 20.49 13.81 8.96
C GLY A 51 19.92 12.46 9.39
N LEU A 52 18.65 12.41 9.81
CA LEU A 52 17.96 11.17 10.15
C LEU A 52 17.71 10.28 8.91
N VAL A 53 17.31 10.86 7.78
CA VAL A 53 17.18 10.13 6.51
C VAL A 53 18.53 9.56 6.06
N GLU A 54 19.62 10.32 6.18
CA GLU A 54 20.96 9.83 5.81
C GLU A 54 21.41 8.66 6.69
N ARG A 55 21.10 8.69 7.99
CA ARG A 55 21.28 7.54 8.89
C ARG A 55 20.42 6.36 8.48
N ALA A 56 19.15 6.59 8.11
CA ALA A 56 18.24 5.53 7.69
C ALA A 56 18.76 4.80 6.44
N ILE A 57 19.25 5.54 5.44
CA ILE A 57 19.87 4.98 4.23
C ILE A 57 21.05 4.08 4.58
N GLU A 58 21.89 4.49 5.54
CA GLU A 58 23.01 3.66 5.98
C GLU A 58 22.54 2.38 6.68
N SER A 59 21.52 2.47 7.54
CA SER A 59 20.91 1.29 8.16
C SER A 59 20.35 0.32 7.13
N TYR A 60 19.63 0.80 6.10
CA TYR A 60 19.10 -0.08 5.05
C TYR A 60 20.21 -0.79 4.27
N ARG A 61 21.34 -0.14 4.00
CA ARG A 61 22.48 -0.79 3.30
C ARG A 61 23.05 -1.98 4.06
N LEU A 62 22.98 -1.97 5.38
CA LEU A 62 23.50 -3.04 6.22
C LEU A 62 22.59 -4.27 6.26
N VAL A 63 21.29 -4.08 6.00
CA VAL A 63 20.26 -5.15 6.06
C VAL A 63 19.93 -5.65 4.65
N GLU A 64 19.49 -4.74 3.77
CA GLU A 64 19.09 -5.06 2.40
C GLU A 64 19.17 -3.81 1.51
N ALA A 65 20.17 -3.77 0.63
CA ALA A 65 20.43 -2.61 -0.24
C ALA A 65 19.26 -2.26 -1.20
N ALA A 66 18.29 -3.15 -1.39
CA ALA A 66 17.11 -2.92 -2.22
C ALA A 66 16.03 -2.05 -1.54
N ALA A 67 16.04 -1.94 -0.21
CA ALA A 67 15.01 -1.22 0.54
C ALA A 67 15.25 0.30 0.68
N ASP A 68 16.40 0.82 0.25
CA ASP A 68 16.78 2.22 0.48
C ASP A 68 16.19 3.23 -0.53
N GLY A 69 15.45 2.76 -1.55
CA GLY A 69 14.97 3.60 -2.66
C GLY A 69 14.10 4.77 -2.20
N PHE A 70 13.11 4.48 -1.35
CA PHE A 70 12.24 5.49 -0.76
C PHE A 70 13.01 6.49 0.10
N ALA A 71 13.91 6.00 0.98
CA ALA A 71 14.72 6.86 1.84
C ALA A 71 15.63 7.80 1.03
N ARG A 72 16.21 7.31 -0.07
CA ARG A 72 16.99 8.15 -0.99
C ARG A 72 16.12 9.18 -1.71
N ALA A 73 14.91 8.84 -2.14
CA ALA A 73 14.00 9.80 -2.75
C ALA A 73 13.65 10.93 -1.78
N ARG A 74 13.29 10.58 -0.53
CA ARG A 74 13.07 11.55 0.56
C ARG A 74 14.28 12.42 0.87
N ARG A 75 15.51 11.86 0.78
CA ARG A 75 16.74 12.66 0.88
C ARG A 75 16.80 13.75 -0.20
N GLY A 76 16.45 13.41 -1.44
CA GLY A 76 16.40 14.36 -2.55
C GLY A 76 15.38 15.50 -2.32
N GLU A 77 14.18 15.17 -1.86
CA GLU A 77 13.14 16.16 -1.52
C GLU A 77 13.62 17.14 -0.44
N LEU A 78 14.19 16.62 0.65
CA LEU A 78 14.71 17.45 1.73
C LEU A 78 15.86 18.35 1.27
N LEU A 79 16.77 17.84 0.42
CA LEU A 79 17.83 18.64 -0.20
C LEU A 79 17.24 19.77 -1.05
N SER A 80 16.22 19.49 -1.86
CA SER A 80 15.54 20.50 -2.68
C SER A 80 14.93 21.61 -1.82
N ARG A 81 14.18 21.24 -0.76
CA ARG A 81 13.57 22.20 0.18
C ARG A 81 14.58 23.01 0.98
N LEU A 82 15.81 22.51 1.13
CA LEU A 82 16.94 23.22 1.71
C LEU A 82 17.69 24.12 0.70
N GLY A 83 17.22 24.20 -0.55
CA GLY A 83 17.86 25.00 -1.60
C GLY A 83 19.13 24.37 -2.17
N ARG A 84 19.25 23.04 -2.12
CA ARG A 84 20.39 22.26 -2.66
C ARG A 84 19.95 21.46 -3.89
N GLN A 85 19.48 22.15 -4.91
CA GLN A 85 18.83 21.55 -6.09
C GLN A 85 19.75 20.61 -6.87
N ASP A 86 21.01 20.98 -7.07
CA ASP A 86 21.98 20.13 -7.79
C ASP A 86 22.19 18.79 -7.08
N GLU A 87 22.24 18.81 -5.75
CA GLU A 87 22.40 17.60 -4.95
C GLU A 87 21.13 16.75 -4.94
N ALA A 88 19.95 17.38 -4.90
CA ALA A 88 18.66 16.70 -5.02
C ALA A 88 18.55 15.99 -6.37
N MET A 89 18.84 16.68 -7.48
CA MET A 89 18.79 16.11 -8.82
C MET A 89 19.83 15.00 -9.03
N ALA A 90 21.02 15.11 -8.42
CA ALA A 90 22.01 14.04 -8.42
C ALA A 90 21.49 12.77 -7.72
N VAL A 91 20.76 12.92 -6.61
CA VAL A 91 20.11 11.81 -5.90
C VAL A 91 19.04 11.15 -6.78
N PHE A 92 18.15 11.94 -7.37
CA PHE A 92 17.09 11.42 -8.25
C PHE A 92 17.67 10.71 -9.49
N SER A 93 18.71 11.29 -10.09
CA SER A 93 19.42 10.70 -11.23
C SER A 93 20.04 9.34 -10.90
N ALA A 94 20.55 9.18 -9.68
CA ALA A 94 21.09 7.90 -9.22
C ALA A 94 20.00 6.83 -9.01
N LEU A 95 18.76 7.23 -8.72
CA LEU A 95 17.60 6.33 -8.60
C LEU A 95 17.00 5.96 -9.96
N ARG A 96 17.19 6.78 -11.00
CA ARG A 96 16.59 6.57 -12.33
C ARG A 96 16.71 5.15 -12.89
N PRO A 97 17.86 4.44 -12.81
CA PRO A 97 17.96 3.07 -13.34
C PRO A 97 17.03 2.06 -12.65
N ARG A 98 16.57 2.34 -11.42
CA ARG A 98 15.65 1.48 -10.66
C ARG A 98 14.24 1.48 -11.22
N LEU A 99 13.81 2.54 -11.92
CA LEU A 99 12.50 2.62 -12.59
C LEU A 99 12.21 1.42 -13.50
N ALA A 100 13.26 0.84 -14.10
CA ALA A 100 13.12 -0.28 -15.03
C ALA A 100 13.45 -1.63 -14.37
N ARG A 101 13.62 -1.71 -13.05
CA ARG A 101 14.07 -2.92 -12.33
C ARG A 101 13.24 -3.20 -11.07
N GLU A 102 12.77 -2.17 -10.40
CA GLU A 102 12.05 -2.25 -9.14
C GLU A 102 10.59 -1.78 -9.35
N PRO A 103 9.59 -2.59 -8.96
CA PRO A 103 8.17 -2.23 -9.09
C PRO A 103 7.80 -0.88 -8.46
N ASP A 104 8.36 -0.60 -7.29
CA ASP A 104 7.97 0.57 -6.47
C ASP A 104 8.70 1.85 -6.87
N ALA A 105 9.75 1.75 -7.70
CA ALA A 105 10.56 2.89 -8.11
C ALA A 105 9.79 3.96 -8.86
N ALA A 106 8.80 3.55 -9.66
CA ALA A 106 7.94 4.50 -10.35
C ALA A 106 7.12 5.36 -9.39
N SER A 107 6.77 4.86 -8.20
CA SER A 107 6.00 5.61 -7.21
C SER A 107 6.88 6.61 -6.49
N TYR A 108 7.90 6.13 -5.76
CA TYR A 108 8.69 7.00 -4.90
C TYR A 108 9.49 8.06 -5.66
N LEU A 109 9.98 7.75 -6.87
CA LEU A 109 10.80 8.70 -7.63
C LEU A 109 9.94 9.75 -8.34
N ALA A 110 8.76 9.36 -8.84
CA ALA A 110 7.85 10.30 -9.48
C ALA A 110 7.31 11.32 -8.48
N GLU A 111 6.85 10.85 -7.32
CA GLU A 111 6.35 11.69 -6.23
C GLU A 111 7.43 12.68 -5.75
N ALA A 112 8.65 12.19 -5.53
CA ALA A 112 9.76 13.05 -5.10
C ALA A 112 10.12 14.14 -6.12
N LEU A 113 10.07 13.83 -7.42
CA LEU A 113 10.30 14.80 -8.48
C LEU A 113 9.18 15.85 -8.53
N GLU A 114 7.91 15.45 -8.41
CA GLU A 114 6.78 16.38 -8.39
C GLU A 114 6.80 17.34 -7.20
N GLU A 115 7.07 16.82 -5.99
CA GLU A 115 7.22 17.65 -4.79
C GLU A 115 8.37 18.68 -4.92
N CYS A 116 9.33 18.40 -5.81
CA CYS A 116 10.40 19.33 -6.16
C CYS A 116 10.08 20.24 -7.35
N GLY A 117 8.89 20.13 -7.96
CA GLY A 117 8.49 20.89 -9.16
C GLY A 117 9.08 20.37 -10.47
N GLU A 118 9.61 19.14 -10.48
CA GLU A 118 10.30 18.51 -11.61
C GLU A 118 9.39 17.51 -12.37
N SER A 119 8.08 17.81 -12.44
CA SER A 119 7.07 16.93 -13.05
C SER A 119 7.36 16.62 -14.53
N GLU A 120 7.93 17.56 -15.29
CA GLU A 120 8.36 17.33 -16.67
C GLU A 120 9.50 16.29 -16.75
N VAL A 121 10.45 16.34 -15.82
CA VAL A 121 11.56 15.37 -15.73
C VAL A 121 11.02 13.99 -15.34
N ALA A 122 10.06 13.94 -14.41
CA ALA A 122 9.37 12.71 -14.02
C ALA A 122 8.70 12.05 -15.23
N GLU A 123 7.95 12.81 -16.04
CA GLU A 123 7.30 12.31 -17.26
C GLU A 123 8.32 11.70 -18.23
N GLN A 124 9.40 12.43 -18.51
CA GLN A 124 10.43 11.98 -19.44
C GLN A 124 11.10 10.68 -18.97
N TRP A 125 11.38 10.58 -17.67
CA TRP A 125 12.05 9.41 -17.11
C TRP A 125 11.14 8.20 -17.03
N LEU A 126 9.87 8.37 -16.66
CA LEU A 126 8.86 7.32 -16.66
C LEU A 126 8.63 6.80 -18.09
N THR A 127 8.54 7.68 -19.08
CA THR A 127 8.40 7.31 -20.50
C THR A 127 9.62 6.52 -20.99
N ALA A 128 10.84 7.00 -20.69
CA ALA A 128 12.07 6.30 -21.09
C ALA A 128 12.19 4.92 -20.43
N ALA A 129 11.84 4.80 -19.15
CA ALA A 129 11.82 3.52 -18.44
C ALA A 129 10.75 2.58 -19.00
N LEU A 130 9.56 3.09 -19.32
CA LEU A 130 8.48 2.31 -19.92
C LEU A 130 8.90 1.71 -21.26
N ASN A 131 9.46 2.52 -22.16
CA ASN A 131 10.00 2.02 -23.43
C ASN A 131 11.05 0.92 -23.22
N THR A 132 11.98 1.15 -22.29
CA THR A 132 13.02 0.16 -21.93
C THR A 132 12.43 -1.16 -21.39
N VAL A 133 11.33 -1.10 -20.65
CA VAL A 133 10.65 -2.28 -20.11
C VAL A 133 9.87 -3.00 -21.20
N LEU A 134 9.18 -2.26 -22.09
CA LEU A 134 8.38 -2.83 -23.18
C LEU A 134 9.22 -3.54 -24.25
N ASP A 135 10.47 -3.12 -24.47
CA ASP A 135 11.42 -3.78 -25.38
C ASP A 135 11.87 -5.17 -24.90
N ARG A 136 11.58 -5.55 -23.65
CA ARG A 136 11.97 -6.85 -23.08
C ARG A 136 10.97 -7.95 -23.46
N PRO A 137 11.38 -9.23 -23.44
CA PRO A 137 10.44 -10.35 -23.59
C PRO A 137 9.27 -10.31 -22.60
N GLU A 138 8.09 -10.72 -23.03
CA GLU A 138 6.89 -10.71 -22.18
C GLU A 138 7.02 -11.67 -21.00
N THR A 139 6.87 -11.13 -19.80
CA THR A 139 6.97 -11.84 -18.51
C THR A 139 6.07 -11.16 -17.50
N VAL A 140 5.70 -11.89 -16.44
CA VAL A 140 4.90 -11.33 -15.33
C VAL A 140 5.62 -10.13 -14.70
N ASP A 141 6.92 -10.24 -14.45
CA ASP A 141 7.71 -9.15 -13.85
C ASP A 141 7.76 -7.91 -14.76
N ARG A 142 7.90 -8.10 -16.07
CA ARG A 142 7.80 -7.00 -17.04
C ARG A 142 6.44 -6.33 -16.98
N ALA A 143 5.37 -7.10 -16.90
CA ALA A 143 4.01 -6.56 -16.82
C ALA A 143 3.78 -5.75 -15.53
N VAL A 144 4.32 -6.21 -14.39
CA VAL A 144 4.27 -5.48 -13.10
C VAL A 144 4.99 -4.14 -13.22
N LEU A 145 6.23 -4.14 -13.75
CA LEU A 145 7.02 -2.91 -13.97
C LEU A 145 6.30 -1.95 -14.93
N ALA A 146 5.85 -2.44 -16.08
CA ALA A 146 5.16 -1.63 -17.09
C ALA A 146 3.87 -1.01 -16.53
N ASN A 147 3.12 -1.76 -15.72
CA ASN A 147 1.91 -1.26 -15.08
C ASN A 147 2.23 -0.12 -14.10
N GLY A 148 3.23 -0.27 -13.22
CA GLY A 148 3.64 0.80 -12.30
C GLY A 148 4.07 2.08 -13.03
N LEU A 149 4.82 1.94 -14.13
CA LEU A 149 5.27 3.04 -14.96
C LEU A 149 4.10 3.74 -15.69
N LEU A 150 3.19 2.98 -16.30
CA LEU A 150 2.00 3.52 -16.98
C LEU A 150 1.11 4.31 -16.01
N GLN A 151 0.92 3.81 -14.79
CA GLN A 151 0.06 4.46 -13.79
C GLN A 151 0.64 5.81 -13.35
N ASN A 152 1.92 5.83 -12.98
CA ASN A 152 2.58 7.06 -12.55
C ASN A 152 2.67 8.06 -13.71
N ARG A 153 3.08 7.60 -14.91
CA ARG A 153 3.18 8.45 -16.09
C ARG A 153 1.87 9.17 -16.40
N ARG A 154 0.75 8.45 -16.41
CA ARG A 154 -0.56 9.05 -16.66
C ARG A 154 -0.93 10.09 -15.61
N ARG A 155 -0.61 9.84 -14.34
CA ARG A 155 -0.84 10.77 -13.23
C ARG A 155 -0.08 12.08 -13.47
N ILE A 156 1.22 12.00 -13.75
CA ILE A 156 2.07 13.15 -14.10
C ILE A 156 1.51 13.92 -15.30
N ARG A 157 1.22 13.22 -16.40
CA ARG A 157 0.75 13.85 -17.65
C ARG A 157 -0.57 14.58 -17.46
N ARG A 158 -1.46 14.06 -16.62
CA ARG A 158 -2.71 14.72 -16.27
C ARG A 158 -2.47 16.01 -15.49
N GLU A 159 -1.51 16.01 -14.57
CA GLU A 159 -1.12 17.21 -13.83
C GLU A 159 -0.50 18.28 -14.73
N LEU A 160 0.33 17.85 -15.68
CA LEU A 160 0.91 18.69 -16.73
C LEU A 160 -0.08 19.10 -17.84
N GLU A 161 -1.35 18.72 -17.73
CA GLU A 161 -2.41 18.96 -18.74
C GLU A 161 -2.03 18.51 -20.17
N MET A 162 -1.20 17.48 -20.29
CA MET A 162 -0.76 16.96 -21.58
C MET A 162 -1.88 16.19 -22.29
N PRO A 163 -1.93 16.20 -23.63
CA PRO A 163 -2.86 15.36 -24.38
C PRO A 163 -2.66 13.88 -24.07
N VAL A 164 -3.75 13.13 -24.02
CA VAL A 164 -3.75 11.67 -23.90
C VAL A 164 -3.01 11.08 -25.11
N ASP A 165 -2.12 10.11 -24.88
CA ASP A 165 -1.40 9.40 -25.93
C ASP A 165 -1.66 7.88 -25.94
N GLU A 166 -0.94 7.17 -26.83
CA GLU A 166 -1.11 5.72 -27.03
C GLU A 166 -0.81 4.88 -25.78
N PHE A 167 0.09 5.32 -24.90
CA PHE A 167 0.39 4.63 -23.64
C PHE A 167 -0.73 4.87 -22.63
N ASP A 168 -1.27 6.09 -22.58
CA ASP A 168 -2.41 6.42 -21.73
C ASP A 168 -3.64 5.60 -22.15
N GLU A 169 -3.91 5.52 -23.46
CA GLU A 169 -4.96 4.67 -24.04
C GLU A 169 -4.71 3.17 -23.78
N PHE A 170 -3.45 2.71 -23.85
CA PHE A 170 -3.09 1.33 -23.53
C PHE A 170 -3.29 1.01 -22.04
N ALA A 171 -2.90 1.91 -21.14
CA ALA A 171 -3.16 1.78 -19.72
C ALA A 171 -4.68 1.74 -19.43
N ASP A 172 -5.45 2.57 -20.11
CA ASP A 172 -6.91 2.56 -20.05
C ASP A 172 -7.50 1.27 -20.60
N ARG A 173 -6.96 0.72 -21.70
CA ARG A 173 -7.36 -0.58 -22.25
C ARG A 173 -6.99 -1.74 -21.34
N ILE A 174 -5.84 -1.76 -20.68
CA ILE A 174 -5.48 -2.78 -19.67
C ILE A 174 -6.41 -2.68 -18.46
N ARG A 175 -6.67 -1.46 -17.97
CA ARG A 175 -7.63 -1.25 -16.89
C ARG A 175 -9.04 -1.67 -17.32
N ALA A 176 -9.44 -1.37 -18.55
CA ALA A 176 -10.73 -1.75 -19.11
C ALA A 176 -10.82 -3.26 -19.38
N SER A 177 -9.78 -3.92 -19.89
CA SER A 177 -9.75 -5.35 -20.15
C SER A 177 -9.68 -6.15 -18.85
N SER A 178 -8.96 -5.67 -17.83
CA SER A 178 -9.04 -6.20 -16.46
C SER A 178 -10.46 -6.06 -15.88
N LYS A 179 -11.19 -5.00 -16.24
CA LYS A 179 -12.63 -4.88 -15.96
C LYS A 179 -13.51 -5.79 -16.84
N THR A 180 -13.10 -6.10 -18.08
CA THR A 180 -13.90 -6.87 -19.06
C THR A 180 -13.71 -8.39 -18.90
N THR A 181 -12.52 -8.86 -18.54
CA THR A 181 -12.24 -10.26 -18.16
C THR A 181 -12.94 -10.65 -16.87
N LYS A 182 -13.24 -9.68 -15.99
CA LYS A 182 -14.16 -9.85 -14.84
C LYS A 182 -15.64 -9.80 -15.23
N GLY A 183 -15.98 -9.57 -16.51
CA GLY A 183 -17.34 -9.44 -17.06
C GLY A 183 -17.68 -10.46 -18.16
N GLY A 184 -16.92 -11.55 -18.28
CA GLY A 184 -17.16 -12.64 -19.25
C GLY A 184 -18.32 -13.58 -18.87
N GLY A 185 -19.50 -13.02 -18.60
CA GLY A 185 -20.78 -13.73 -18.50
C GLY A 185 -21.78 -12.98 -19.38
N ALA A 186 -22.16 -13.57 -20.50
CA ALA A 186 -22.89 -12.93 -21.58
C ALA A 186 -24.19 -12.23 -21.13
N GLY A 187 -24.38 -10.99 -21.61
CA GLY A 187 -25.69 -10.46 -21.97
C GLY A 187 -26.20 -9.25 -21.20
N ARG A 188 -26.21 -8.11 -21.92
CA ARG A 188 -27.28 -7.09 -22.04
C ARG A 188 -26.88 -5.65 -21.66
N THR A 189 -27.00 -4.80 -22.68
CA THR A 189 -27.48 -3.41 -22.73
C THR A 189 -27.10 -2.45 -21.61
N ALA A 190 -26.43 -1.38 -22.05
CA ALA A 190 -26.13 -0.15 -21.32
C ALA A 190 -27.32 0.43 -20.55
N THR A 191 -27.08 0.75 -19.28
CA THR A 191 -27.43 2.04 -18.67
C THR A 191 -26.34 2.41 -17.69
N ASN A 192 -25.81 3.62 -17.83
CA ASN A 192 -24.99 4.30 -16.84
C ASN A 192 -25.71 4.26 -15.48
N ASP A 193 -25.01 3.85 -14.44
CA ASP A 193 -25.12 4.47 -13.12
C ASP A 193 -23.81 4.27 -12.35
N ALA A 194 -23.33 5.36 -11.78
CA ALA A 194 -22.07 5.49 -11.07
C ALA A 194 -22.08 4.70 -9.75
N ALA A 195 -21.15 3.75 -9.60
CA ALA A 195 -20.72 3.24 -8.29
C ALA A 195 -19.29 2.72 -8.41
N GLY A 196 -18.37 3.26 -7.61
CA GLY A 196 -16.97 2.83 -7.54
C GLY A 196 -16.87 1.32 -7.31
N SER A 197 -16.00 0.64 -8.04
CA SER A 197 -15.77 -0.79 -7.91
C SER A 197 -15.29 -1.08 -6.48
N SER A 198 -16.12 -1.74 -5.69
CA SER A 198 -15.74 -2.14 -4.35
C SER A 198 -14.76 -3.31 -4.38
N GLN A 199 -13.68 -3.22 -3.62
CA GLN A 199 -12.79 -4.34 -3.36
C GLN A 199 -13.30 -5.08 -2.13
N GLY A 200 -13.92 -6.25 -2.29
CA GLY A 200 -14.38 -7.00 -1.14
C GLY A 200 -13.24 -7.73 -0.46
N VAL A 201 -13.21 -7.60 0.87
CA VAL A 201 -12.24 -8.23 1.75
C VAL A 201 -13.01 -9.04 2.77
N MET A 202 -12.73 -10.34 2.87
CA MET A 202 -13.35 -11.19 3.87
C MET A 202 -12.68 -10.98 5.22
N TYR A 203 -13.47 -10.95 6.30
CA TYR A 203 -12.97 -11.06 7.67
C TYR A 203 -13.78 -12.09 8.46
N TRP A 204 -13.20 -12.66 9.50
CA TRP A 204 -13.89 -13.56 10.43
C TRP A 204 -14.43 -12.81 11.66
N PRO A 205 -15.77 -12.73 11.84
CA PRO A 205 -16.36 -12.31 13.12
C PRO A 205 -15.92 -13.23 14.25
N HIS A 206 -15.91 -12.74 15.50
CA HIS A 206 -15.41 -13.52 16.65
C HIS A 206 -16.03 -14.91 16.76
N ALA A 207 -17.35 -15.00 16.62
CA ALA A 207 -18.08 -16.27 16.73
C ALA A 207 -17.73 -17.26 15.61
N GLU A 208 -17.30 -16.78 14.45
CA GLU A 208 -16.91 -17.60 13.30
C GLU A 208 -15.42 -17.90 13.29
N TYR A 209 -14.59 -17.00 13.81
CA TYR A 209 -13.15 -17.18 13.98
C TYR A 209 -12.84 -18.43 14.81
N ASP A 210 -13.51 -18.58 15.95
CA ASP A 210 -13.34 -19.76 16.82
C ASP A 210 -13.72 -21.06 16.09
N LYS A 211 -14.77 -21.03 15.27
CA LYS A 211 -15.21 -22.18 14.47
C LYS A 211 -14.21 -22.52 13.36
N VAL A 212 -13.68 -21.51 12.68
CA VAL A 212 -12.67 -21.68 11.62
C VAL A 212 -11.41 -22.30 12.19
N LEU A 213 -10.89 -21.81 13.32
CA LEU A 213 -9.70 -22.39 13.96
C LEU A 213 -9.96 -23.79 14.53
N LEU A 214 -11.16 -24.04 15.07
CA LEU A 214 -11.52 -25.38 15.53
C LEU A 214 -11.54 -26.40 14.38
N ARG A 215 -12.03 -25.98 13.22
CA ARG A 215 -12.20 -26.85 12.04
C ARG A 215 -10.90 -27.00 11.23
N TRP A 216 -10.12 -25.94 11.15
CA TRP A 216 -8.86 -25.87 10.41
C TRP A 216 -7.81 -25.09 11.21
N PRO A 217 -7.12 -25.75 12.17
CA PRO A 217 -6.17 -25.08 13.07
C PRO A 217 -5.03 -24.34 12.37
N ALA A 218 -4.63 -24.79 11.17
CA ALA A 218 -3.59 -24.15 10.36
C ALA A 218 -3.95 -22.72 9.92
N PHE A 219 -5.22 -22.31 10.02
CA PHE A 219 -5.60 -20.91 9.78
C PHE A 219 -5.01 -19.92 10.78
N ALA A 220 -4.54 -20.40 11.94
CA ALA A 220 -3.88 -19.53 12.90
C ALA A 220 -2.61 -18.87 12.30
N ASP A 221 -1.91 -19.56 11.40
CA ASP A 221 -0.71 -19.02 10.73
C ASP A 221 -1.05 -17.95 9.67
N VAL A 222 -2.31 -17.89 9.23
CA VAL A 222 -2.78 -16.98 8.17
C VAL A 222 -3.55 -15.79 8.75
N TYR A 223 -4.32 -16.03 9.80
CA TYR A 223 -5.24 -15.07 10.39
C TYR A 223 -4.86 -14.65 11.81
N GLY A 224 -3.69 -15.06 12.31
CA GLY A 224 -3.25 -14.80 13.67
C GLY A 224 -3.69 -15.90 14.66
N HIS A 225 -3.08 -15.93 15.84
CA HIS A 225 -3.36 -16.97 16.84
C HIS A 225 -4.53 -16.61 17.76
N THR A 226 -4.91 -15.33 17.83
CA THR A 226 -6.08 -14.85 18.57
C THR A 226 -6.97 -13.98 17.69
N TRP A 227 -8.23 -13.85 18.06
CA TRP A 227 -9.16 -12.98 17.32
C TRP A 227 -8.74 -11.50 17.36
N ASP A 228 -8.01 -11.09 18.40
CA ASP A 228 -7.45 -9.74 18.47
C ASP A 228 -6.30 -9.55 17.48
N ASP A 229 -5.43 -10.56 17.30
CA ASP A 229 -4.37 -10.56 16.27
C ASP A 229 -4.99 -10.48 14.87
N HIS A 230 -5.99 -11.33 14.58
CA HIS A 230 -6.74 -11.30 13.31
C HIS A 230 -7.24 -9.91 12.96
N ARG A 231 -7.83 -9.23 13.94
CA ARG A 231 -8.34 -7.88 13.71
C ARG A 231 -7.23 -6.87 13.51
N ALA A 232 -6.17 -6.93 14.31
CA ALA A 232 -5.06 -5.98 14.23
C ALA A 232 -4.30 -6.11 12.90
N ASP A 233 -4.02 -7.34 12.45
CA ASP A 233 -3.29 -7.60 11.21
C ASP A 233 -4.08 -7.19 9.98
N LEU A 234 -5.38 -7.51 9.94
CA LEU A 234 -6.25 -7.10 8.84
C LEU A 234 -6.38 -5.58 8.76
N GLU A 235 -6.48 -4.91 9.90
CA GLU A 235 -6.57 -3.46 10.00
C GLU A 235 -5.28 -2.76 9.53
N LYS A 236 -4.13 -3.29 9.94
CA LYS A 236 -2.81 -2.85 9.48
C LYS A 236 -2.67 -3.01 7.96
N ALA A 237 -3.01 -4.19 7.43
CA ALA A 237 -2.94 -4.47 6.00
C ALA A 237 -3.83 -3.51 5.17
N LEU A 238 -5.08 -3.31 5.60
CA LEU A 238 -6.01 -2.39 4.94
C LEU A 238 -5.58 -0.93 5.02
N SER A 239 -4.95 -0.53 6.13
CA SER A 239 -4.38 0.82 6.29
C SER A 239 -3.22 1.03 5.32
N VAL A 240 -2.27 0.09 5.27
CA VAL A 240 -1.14 0.12 4.33
C VAL A 240 -1.62 0.17 2.88
N TRP A 241 -2.62 -0.63 2.52
CA TRP A 241 -3.20 -0.59 1.16
C TRP A 241 -3.86 0.75 0.86
N THR A 242 -4.57 1.33 1.82
CA THR A 242 -5.21 2.64 1.65
C THR A 242 -4.17 3.74 1.48
N GLU A 243 -3.09 3.70 2.27
CA GLU A 243 -1.94 4.61 2.18
C GLU A 243 -1.21 4.46 0.84
N SER A 244 -1.14 3.24 0.28
CA SER A 244 -0.61 2.98 -1.06
C SER A 244 -1.54 3.41 -2.21
N GLY A 245 -2.63 4.15 -1.92
CA GLY A 245 -3.55 4.70 -2.91
C GLY A 245 -4.66 3.75 -3.37
N GLN A 246 -4.77 2.55 -2.78
CA GLN A 246 -5.89 1.65 -3.04
C GLN A 246 -7.13 2.14 -2.29
N SER A 247 -8.30 2.07 -2.92
CA SER A 247 -9.54 2.57 -2.31
C SER A 247 -10.75 1.75 -2.75
N GLY A 248 -11.88 1.98 -2.08
CA GLY A 248 -13.13 1.27 -2.35
C GLY A 248 -13.26 -0.07 -1.63
N PHE A 249 -12.48 -0.32 -0.57
CA PHE A 249 -12.59 -1.57 0.19
C PHE A 249 -13.95 -1.71 0.88
N ARG A 250 -14.49 -2.93 0.86
CA ARG A 250 -15.67 -3.34 1.64
C ARG A 250 -15.37 -4.62 2.38
N LEU A 251 -15.65 -4.65 3.68
CA LEU A 251 -15.41 -5.82 4.50
C LEU A 251 -16.67 -6.68 4.61
N HIS A 252 -16.54 -7.95 4.27
CA HIS A 252 -17.61 -8.93 4.29
C HIS A 252 -17.36 -9.98 5.38
N PRO A 253 -18.32 -10.23 6.29
CA PRO A 253 -18.17 -11.25 7.31
C PRO A 253 -18.22 -12.64 6.67
N GLY A 254 -17.20 -13.46 6.94
CA GLY A 254 -17.17 -14.88 6.56
C GLY A 254 -17.82 -15.77 7.60
N GLU A 255 -18.32 -16.92 7.15
CA GLU A 255 -18.89 -17.98 7.99
C GLU A 255 -18.11 -19.28 7.76
N ALA A 256 -17.76 -20.01 8.84
CA ALA A 256 -16.95 -21.22 8.73
C ALA A 256 -17.64 -22.30 7.88
N ASP A 257 -18.97 -22.42 8.05
CA ASP A 257 -19.79 -23.33 7.26
C ASP A 257 -19.95 -22.86 5.82
N GLY A 258 -20.00 -21.54 5.59
CA GLY A 258 -20.02 -20.97 4.24
C GLY A 258 -18.75 -21.30 3.44
N LEU A 259 -17.57 -21.21 4.08
CA LEU A 259 -16.31 -21.62 3.45
C LEU A 259 -16.29 -23.14 3.18
N ALA A 260 -16.77 -23.96 4.11
CA ALA A 260 -16.84 -25.40 3.90
C ALA A 260 -17.78 -25.78 2.74
N GLU A 261 -18.91 -25.09 2.62
CA GLU A 261 -19.85 -25.26 1.52
C GLU A 261 -19.22 -24.82 0.19
N HIS A 262 -18.48 -23.71 0.19
CA HIS A 262 -17.74 -23.25 -0.99
C HIS A 262 -16.73 -24.30 -1.46
N VAL A 263 -15.90 -24.82 -0.55
CA VAL A 263 -14.94 -25.89 -0.83
C VAL A 263 -15.65 -27.15 -1.34
N THR A 264 -16.78 -27.52 -0.75
CA THR A 264 -17.55 -28.70 -1.19
C THR A 264 -18.07 -28.52 -2.62
N ARG A 265 -18.51 -27.31 -2.99
CA ARG A 265 -19.08 -27.01 -4.30
C ARG A 265 -18.03 -26.87 -5.40
N HIS A 266 -16.88 -26.29 -5.08
CA HIS A 266 -15.87 -25.89 -6.07
C HIS A 266 -14.59 -26.73 -6.03
N GLY A 267 -14.40 -27.52 -4.97
CA GLY A 267 -13.16 -28.25 -4.70
C GLY A 267 -12.02 -27.34 -4.25
N GLY A 268 -10.89 -27.95 -3.85
CA GLY A 268 -9.68 -27.26 -3.40
C GLY A 268 -9.45 -27.33 -1.88
N ASP A 269 -8.31 -26.82 -1.44
CA ASP A 269 -7.98 -26.70 -0.01
C ASP A 269 -8.48 -25.33 0.51
N PRO A 270 -9.23 -25.26 1.62
CA PRO A 270 -9.52 -23.97 2.28
C PRO A 270 -8.24 -23.18 2.64
N MET A 271 -7.10 -23.84 2.81
CA MET A 271 -5.79 -23.21 3.02
C MET A 271 -5.18 -22.62 1.73
N ASP A 272 -5.73 -22.88 0.55
CA ASP A 272 -5.32 -22.22 -0.69
C ASP A 272 -5.85 -20.79 -0.75
N ALA A 273 -4.97 -19.84 -1.06
CA ALA A 273 -5.34 -18.42 -1.16
C ALA A 273 -6.41 -18.17 -2.24
N ASP A 274 -6.36 -18.90 -3.35
CA ASP A 274 -7.32 -18.76 -4.45
C ASP A 274 -8.73 -19.24 -4.08
N VAL A 275 -8.83 -20.30 -3.26
CA VAL A 275 -10.10 -20.81 -2.74
C VAL A 275 -10.73 -19.78 -1.81
N ARG A 276 -9.93 -19.18 -0.91
CA ARG A 276 -10.43 -18.12 -0.02
C ARG A 276 -10.80 -16.84 -0.76
N ALA A 277 -10.05 -16.47 -1.79
CA ALA A 277 -10.40 -15.36 -2.66
C ALA A 277 -11.71 -15.66 -3.42
N GLY A 278 -11.95 -16.92 -3.81
CA GLY A 278 -13.21 -17.40 -4.38
C GLY A 278 -14.38 -17.23 -3.42
N TYR A 279 -14.21 -17.64 -2.16
CA TYR A 279 -15.23 -17.49 -1.13
C TYR A 279 -15.50 -16.01 -0.78
N ALA A 280 -14.46 -15.17 -0.71
CA ALA A 280 -14.64 -13.72 -0.51
C ALA A 280 -15.49 -13.07 -1.62
N ARG A 281 -15.25 -13.42 -2.88
CA ARG A 281 -16.09 -12.98 -4.02
C ARG A 281 -17.53 -13.48 -3.92
N GLN A 282 -17.73 -14.68 -3.39
CA GLN A 282 -19.08 -15.17 -3.10
C GLN A 282 -19.74 -14.28 -2.05
N LEU A 283 -19.07 -13.92 -0.95
CA LEU A 283 -19.65 -13.05 0.07
C LEU A 283 -20.03 -11.66 -0.46
N GLU A 284 -19.23 -11.10 -1.38
CA GLU A 284 -19.54 -9.84 -2.07
C GLU A 284 -20.88 -9.90 -2.81
N SER A 285 -21.23 -11.05 -3.40
CA SER A 285 -22.49 -11.19 -4.13
C SER A 285 -23.72 -11.34 -3.24
N HIS A 286 -23.55 -11.63 -1.94
CA HIS A 286 -24.65 -11.88 -1.00
C HIS A 286 -25.17 -10.61 -0.30
N GLY A 287 -24.42 -9.51 -0.34
CA GLY A 287 -24.87 -8.25 0.24
C GLY A 287 -23.76 -7.22 0.43
N PRO A 288 -24.13 -5.97 0.78
CA PRO A 288 -23.17 -4.90 0.96
C PRO A 288 -22.29 -5.12 2.20
N GLY A 289 -20.97 -5.05 2.03
CA GLY A 289 -19.99 -5.09 3.11
C GLY A 289 -19.81 -3.73 3.80
N ALA A 290 -19.15 -3.74 4.96
CA ALA A 290 -18.82 -2.52 5.71
C ALA A 290 -17.78 -1.69 4.94
N VAL A 291 -18.04 -0.38 4.79
CA VAL A 291 -17.14 0.52 4.05
C VAL A 291 -15.82 0.70 4.80
N TRP A 292 -14.71 0.66 4.07
CA TRP A 292 -13.39 0.99 4.59
C TRP A 292 -12.74 2.18 3.86
N PRO A 293 -12.09 3.10 4.59
CA PRO A 293 -12.01 3.16 6.05
C PRO A 293 -13.35 3.63 6.66
N PRO A 294 -13.78 3.06 7.80
CA PRO A 294 -14.95 3.59 8.51
C PRO A 294 -14.66 5.00 9.05
N GLY A 295 -15.69 5.85 9.13
CA GLY A 295 -15.57 7.10 9.86
C GLY A 295 -15.23 6.82 11.33
N ARG A 296 -14.40 7.68 11.94
CA ARG A 296 -13.92 7.49 13.33
C ARG A 296 -15.04 7.28 14.37
N ASN A 297 -16.23 7.80 14.12
CA ASN A 297 -17.39 7.67 15.01
C ASN A 297 -18.41 6.62 14.57
N ASP A 298 -18.21 6.00 13.39
CA ASP A 298 -19.11 4.99 12.83
C ASP A 298 -18.92 3.65 13.54
N ALA A 299 -19.85 2.72 13.30
CA ALA A 299 -19.73 1.36 13.78
C ALA A 299 -18.43 0.72 13.25
N CYS A 300 -17.73 0.01 14.13
CA CYS A 300 -16.51 -0.69 13.76
C CYS A 300 -16.80 -1.78 12.73
N TRP A 301 -15.91 -1.92 11.75
CA TRP A 301 -16.01 -2.92 10.68
C TRP A 301 -16.00 -4.37 11.19
N CYS A 302 -15.47 -4.63 12.39
CA CYS A 302 -15.36 -5.97 12.96
C CYS A 302 -16.67 -6.53 13.54
N GLY A 303 -17.78 -5.81 13.41
CA GLY A 303 -19.10 -6.24 13.90
C GLY A 303 -19.33 -6.07 15.41
N SER A 304 -18.42 -5.41 16.14
CA SER A 304 -18.56 -5.21 17.60
C SER A 304 -19.67 -4.23 18.02
N GLY A 305 -20.20 -3.44 17.08
CA GLY A 305 -21.15 -2.34 17.35
C GLY A 305 -20.55 -1.13 18.08
N ALA A 306 -19.30 -1.20 18.54
CA ALA A 306 -18.59 -0.08 19.14
C ALA A 306 -18.15 0.94 18.08
N LYS A 307 -17.89 2.18 18.50
CA LYS A 307 -17.32 3.21 17.61
C LYS A 307 -15.93 2.80 17.14
N TYR A 308 -15.63 2.95 15.85
CA TYR A 308 -14.35 2.57 15.25
C TYR A 308 -13.14 3.08 16.05
N LYS A 309 -13.12 4.36 16.45
CA LYS A 309 -12.06 4.97 17.28
C LYS A 309 -11.82 4.34 18.67
N LYS A 310 -12.75 3.51 19.15
CA LYS A 310 -12.68 2.82 20.46
C LYS A 310 -12.48 1.31 20.30
N CYS A 311 -12.42 0.81 19.06
CA CYS A 311 -12.35 -0.61 18.74
C CYS A 311 -11.11 -0.89 17.88
N CYS A 312 -11.25 -1.12 16.57
CA CYS A 312 -10.16 -1.44 15.66
C CYS A 312 -9.48 -0.21 15.03
N LEU A 313 -9.51 0.98 15.63
CA LEU A 313 -8.64 2.05 15.15
C LEU A 313 -7.37 2.01 16.01
N PRO A 314 -6.16 1.96 15.43
CA PRO A 314 -4.93 1.93 16.19
C PRO A 314 -4.91 3.16 17.07
N ARG A 315 -4.83 2.89 18.37
CA ARG A 315 -4.48 3.91 19.31
C ARG A 315 -2.99 4.02 19.21
N SER A 316 -2.51 5.12 18.60
CA SER A 316 -1.15 5.61 18.79
C SER A 316 -0.84 5.50 20.29
N ARG A 317 -0.09 4.47 20.65
CA ARG A 317 0.52 4.28 21.96
C ARG A 317 1.92 4.84 21.86
#